data_AF-A0A8G1RCU8-F1
#
_entry.id   AF-A0A8G1RCU8-F1
#
_cell.length_a   1.000
_cell.length_b   1.000
_cell.length_c   1.000
_cell.angle_alpha   90.00
_cell.angle_beta   90.00
_cell.angle_gamma   90.00
#
_symmetry.space_group_name_H-M   'P 1'
#
loop_
_entity.id
_entity.type
_entity.pdbx_description
1 polymer ?
#
loop_
_entity_poly.entity_id
_entity_poly.type
_entity_poly.pdbx_seq_one_letter_code
_entity_poly.pdbx_strand_id
1 'polypeptide(L)'
;MSSLAGLVQPTTRQLLTGTALLFLTAFYSPLTVLMLTPVYGSAPAHIFHGYGVALVGAAGWFLKDYIQRLTGRRALFLLPVVAFWVPTLQSFLFASSSVMGNPFGAVVTEVISYYPLLLLSVACAGKLVQSGLDLGRHGDAVAEHVPLVVSYVLYKTGEKFAKAFLAKFIGTTFFFSRAGLQLLLPVFYTAIAPSKFLLFALPSLLFSMTSNVHMNSGALNSFLNEEGFALVARQDSTTGYISVLDNLNDGFRVMRCDHSLLGGQWTKMPNNYNPAVMDPIYSVFTMLEAVRLVETDHGEPRVDANSKALVIGLGVGTTPSALIHHGIETTIVELDPVVHKFATEYFHLPSNHIAAIEDATAFVKRTPPAQYDYIVHDVFTGGVEPLELFTLEFLESLSSLLKDDGVIAINYAGDISLYPAALTVRTIQYVFPTCRIFREASDSDLTTDFTNMVIFCKKSSATPLTFRDPVPADYMGSKFRQMYLMPKVEIDASRFETIEKGGRRVLHSMNTHLLHKYQDRSALEHWNIMRHVLPDFVWENW
;
A
#
# COMPACT_ATOMS: atom_id res chain seq x y z
N MET A 1 37.51 -1.90 -30.49
CA MET A 1 36.86 -2.76 -29.47
C MET A 1 36.31 -4.00 -30.15
N SER A 2 37.17 -5.00 -30.37
CA SER A 2 36.82 -6.29 -30.96
C SER A 2 36.35 -7.25 -29.88
N SER A 3 35.02 -7.41 -29.78
CA SER A 3 34.33 -8.69 -29.63
C SER A 3 34.83 -9.68 -28.54
N LEU A 4 34.30 -9.55 -27.33
CA LEU A 4 33.95 -10.70 -26.46
C LEU A 4 32.81 -11.55 -27.07
N ALA A 5 32.08 -11.02 -28.05
CA ALA A 5 30.94 -11.64 -28.70
C ALA A 5 31.27 -12.84 -29.60
N GLY A 6 32.53 -13.01 -30.00
CA GLY A 6 33.00 -14.10 -30.88
C GLY A 6 33.39 -15.40 -30.17
N LEU A 7 33.36 -15.44 -28.83
CA LEU A 7 33.81 -16.59 -28.03
C LEU A 7 32.66 -17.50 -27.53
N VAL A 8 31.41 -17.12 -27.78
CA VAL A 8 30.23 -17.84 -27.25
C VAL A 8 29.60 -18.69 -28.35
N GLN A 9 29.46 -20.00 -28.13
CA GLN A 9 28.79 -20.90 -29.07
C GLN A 9 27.34 -20.43 -29.36
N PRO A 10 26.80 -20.63 -30.58
CA PRO A 10 25.48 -20.15 -30.97
C PRO A 10 24.35 -20.60 -30.02
N THR A 11 24.41 -21.83 -29.53
CA THR A 11 23.49 -22.43 -28.55
C THR A 11 23.56 -21.71 -27.20
N THR A 12 24.77 -21.44 -26.70
CA THR A 12 25.00 -20.69 -25.46
C THR A 12 24.47 -19.26 -25.56
N ARG A 13 24.66 -18.58 -26.70
CA ARG A 13 24.14 -17.23 -26.91
C ARG A 13 22.60 -17.21 -26.86
N GLN A 14 21.94 -18.16 -27.52
CA GLN A 14 20.48 -18.28 -27.49
C GLN A 14 19.97 -18.51 -26.07
N LEU A 15 20.59 -19.43 -25.32
CA LEU A 15 20.21 -19.72 -23.94
C LEU A 15 20.36 -18.47 -23.04
N LEU A 16 21.45 -17.73 -23.17
CA LEU A 16 21.69 -16.48 -22.42
C LEU A 16 20.64 -15.41 -22.77
N THR A 17 20.35 -15.18 -24.06
CA THR A 17 19.33 -14.22 -24.49
C THR A 17 17.93 -14.62 -23.99
N GLY A 18 17.55 -15.90 -24.10
CA GLY A 18 16.27 -16.39 -23.59
C GLY A 18 16.15 -16.23 -22.08
N THR A 19 17.21 -16.56 -21.34
CA THR A 19 17.26 -16.36 -19.89
C THR A 19 17.12 -14.89 -19.51
N ALA A 20 17.86 -14.00 -20.17
CA ALA A 20 17.80 -12.56 -19.91
C ALA A 20 16.39 -11.99 -20.17
N LEU A 21 15.72 -12.43 -21.25
CA LEU A 21 14.33 -12.05 -21.52
C LEU A 21 13.39 -12.50 -20.40
N LEU A 22 13.47 -13.76 -19.94
CA LEU A 22 12.60 -14.25 -18.85
C LEU A 22 12.81 -13.46 -17.56
N PHE A 23 14.06 -13.16 -17.20
CA PHE A 23 14.36 -12.33 -16.03
C PHE A 23 13.78 -10.93 -16.17
N LEU A 24 13.90 -10.31 -17.36
CA LEU A 24 13.39 -8.98 -17.62
C LEU A 24 11.85 -8.95 -17.58
N THR A 25 11.19 -9.95 -18.16
CA THR A 25 9.73 -10.11 -18.10
C THR A 25 9.25 -10.35 -16.68
N ALA A 26 9.96 -11.18 -15.91
CA ALA A 26 9.66 -11.44 -14.51
C ALA A 26 9.83 -10.20 -13.63
N PHE A 27 10.81 -9.34 -13.94
CA PHE A 27 10.99 -8.07 -13.25
C PHE A 27 9.88 -7.05 -13.58
N TYR A 28 9.42 -7.02 -14.82
CA TYR A 28 8.34 -6.15 -15.24
C TYR A 28 7.00 -6.51 -14.55
N SER A 29 6.80 -7.78 -14.17
CA SER A 29 5.55 -8.24 -13.54
C SER A 29 5.18 -7.49 -12.25
N PRO A 30 5.99 -7.51 -11.17
CA PRO A 30 5.67 -6.72 -9.97
C PRO A 30 5.67 -5.21 -10.26
N LEU A 31 6.49 -4.72 -11.20
CA LEU A 31 6.46 -3.31 -11.58
C LEU A 31 5.12 -2.91 -12.21
N THR A 32 4.50 -3.76 -13.02
CA THR A 32 3.20 -3.44 -13.62
C THR A 32 2.12 -3.34 -12.55
N VAL A 33 2.13 -4.23 -11.56
CA VAL A 33 1.18 -4.14 -10.45
C VAL A 33 1.40 -2.85 -9.70
N LEU A 34 2.67 -2.51 -9.46
CA LEU A 34 3.02 -1.24 -8.87
C LEU A 34 2.39 -0.08 -9.71
N MET A 35 2.53 -0.04 -11.02
CA MET A 35 1.91 1.04 -11.81
C MET A 35 0.38 1.14 -11.67
N LEU A 36 -0.32 0.05 -11.34
CA LEU A 36 -1.77 0.04 -11.16
C LEU A 36 -2.21 0.58 -9.80
N THR A 37 -1.40 0.44 -8.75
CA THR A 37 -1.89 0.63 -7.38
C THR A 37 -2.35 2.06 -7.05
N PRO A 38 -1.80 3.17 -7.60
CA PRO A 38 -2.34 4.50 -7.31
C PRO A 38 -3.77 4.72 -7.85
N VAL A 39 -4.14 3.98 -8.89
CA VAL A 39 -5.43 4.09 -9.58
C VAL A 39 -6.42 3.04 -9.10
N TYR A 40 -5.96 1.81 -8.86
CA TYR A 40 -6.81 0.66 -8.51
C TYR A 40 -6.62 0.16 -7.07
N GLY A 41 -5.73 0.77 -6.28
CA GLY A 41 -5.38 0.31 -4.94
C GLY A 41 -4.37 -0.84 -4.94
N SER A 42 -3.58 -0.93 -3.88
CA SER A 42 -2.52 -1.93 -3.76
C SER A 42 -3.09 -3.35 -3.66
N ALA A 43 -3.98 -3.61 -2.70
CA ALA A 43 -4.59 -4.93 -2.57
C ALA A 43 -5.42 -5.34 -3.82
N PRO A 44 -6.32 -4.50 -4.38
CA PRO A 44 -7.13 -4.91 -5.52
C PRO A 44 -6.33 -5.20 -6.80
N ALA A 45 -5.25 -4.44 -7.06
CA ALA A 45 -4.39 -4.67 -8.21
C ALA A 45 -3.68 -6.04 -8.17
N HIS A 46 -3.51 -6.63 -6.98
CA HIS A 46 -2.88 -7.94 -6.83
C HIS A 46 -3.82 -9.13 -7.05
N ILE A 47 -5.14 -8.96 -6.88
CA ILE A 47 -6.13 -10.07 -6.82
C ILE A 47 -6.01 -11.00 -8.04
N PHE A 48 -6.00 -10.43 -9.25
CA PHE A 48 -6.05 -11.21 -10.50
C PHE A 48 -4.72 -11.29 -11.26
N HIS A 49 -3.73 -10.47 -10.90
CA HIS A 49 -2.45 -10.37 -11.59
C HIS A 49 -1.76 -11.74 -11.73
N GLY A 50 -1.62 -12.47 -10.61
CA GLY A 50 -0.93 -13.76 -10.61
C GLY A 50 -1.57 -14.82 -11.51
N TYR A 51 -2.92 -14.84 -11.56
CA TYR A 51 -3.68 -15.75 -12.41
C TYR A 51 -3.52 -15.40 -13.90
N GLY A 52 -3.61 -14.11 -14.24
CA GLY A 52 -3.45 -13.66 -15.63
C GLY A 52 -2.03 -13.86 -16.15
N VAL A 53 -1.00 -13.59 -15.32
CA VAL A 53 0.40 -13.90 -15.65
C VAL A 53 0.60 -15.38 -15.94
N ALA A 54 0.02 -16.27 -15.12
CA ALA A 54 0.13 -17.71 -15.32
C ALA A 54 -0.54 -18.16 -16.63
N LEU A 55 -1.77 -17.67 -16.89
CA LEU A 55 -2.53 -18.00 -18.10
C LEU A 55 -1.84 -17.49 -19.37
N VAL A 56 -1.41 -16.23 -19.38
CA VAL A 56 -0.75 -15.61 -20.54
C VAL A 56 0.65 -16.17 -20.75
N GLY A 57 1.39 -16.46 -19.67
CA GLY A 57 2.68 -17.14 -19.75
C GLY A 57 2.54 -18.54 -20.36
N ALA A 58 1.54 -19.32 -19.93
CA ALA A 58 1.24 -20.62 -20.53
C ALA A 58 0.86 -20.49 -22.01
N ALA A 59 0.00 -19.53 -22.36
CA ALA A 59 -0.35 -19.24 -23.75
C ALA A 59 0.90 -18.89 -24.58
N GLY A 60 1.79 -18.06 -24.05
CA GLY A 60 3.06 -17.70 -24.71
C GLY A 60 3.94 -18.91 -24.97
N TRP A 61 4.01 -19.84 -24.02
CA TRP A 61 4.76 -21.09 -24.18
C TRP A 61 4.17 -22.01 -25.24
N PHE A 62 2.86 -22.27 -25.20
CA PHE A 62 2.22 -23.23 -26.10
C PHE A 62 2.01 -22.67 -27.52
N LEU A 63 1.86 -21.34 -27.65
CA LEU A 63 1.69 -20.67 -28.93
C LEU A 63 3.02 -20.18 -29.55
N LYS A 64 4.17 -20.48 -28.93
CA LYS A 64 5.48 -19.96 -29.36
C LYS A 64 5.77 -20.20 -30.85
N ASP A 65 5.49 -21.40 -31.36
CA ASP A 65 5.68 -21.74 -32.78
C ASP A 65 4.75 -20.97 -33.70
N TYR A 66 3.48 -20.84 -33.31
CA TYR A 66 2.48 -20.11 -34.05
C TYR A 66 2.84 -18.62 -34.12
N ILE A 67 3.23 -18.01 -33.01
CA ILE A 67 3.65 -16.60 -32.93
C ILE A 67 4.87 -16.34 -33.81
N GLN A 68 5.87 -17.24 -33.80
CA GLN A 68 7.04 -17.09 -34.67
C GLN A 68 6.68 -17.22 -36.16
N ARG A 69 5.72 -18.07 -36.53
CA ARG A 69 5.24 -18.15 -37.92
C ARG A 69 4.45 -16.90 -38.32
N LEU A 70 3.49 -16.49 -37.50
CA LEU A 70 2.62 -15.34 -37.74
C LEU A 70 3.43 -14.04 -37.91
N THR A 71 4.46 -13.85 -37.10
CA THR A 71 5.33 -12.66 -37.17
C THR A 71 6.43 -12.76 -38.21
N GLY A 72 6.50 -13.84 -39.00
CA GLY A 72 7.61 -14.07 -39.94
C GLY A 72 8.98 -14.12 -39.25
N ARG A 73 9.03 -14.68 -38.04
CA ARG A 73 10.20 -14.75 -37.13
C ARG A 73 10.72 -13.39 -36.67
N ARG A 74 9.86 -12.37 -36.66
CA ARG A 74 10.19 -11.00 -36.23
C ARG A 74 9.72 -10.66 -34.82
N ALA A 75 9.04 -11.57 -34.12
CA ALA A 75 8.51 -11.34 -32.77
C ALA A 75 9.57 -10.77 -31.79
N LEU A 76 10.80 -11.28 -31.84
CA LEU A 76 11.91 -10.81 -31.00
C LEU A 76 12.20 -9.30 -31.19
N PHE A 77 12.10 -8.80 -32.42
CA PHE A 77 12.34 -7.41 -32.76
C PHE A 77 11.17 -6.47 -32.42
N LEU A 78 10.00 -7.02 -32.11
CA LEU A 78 8.83 -6.26 -31.67
C LEU A 78 8.83 -6.04 -30.14
N LEU A 79 9.54 -6.87 -29.36
CA LEU A 79 9.55 -6.77 -27.89
C LEU A 79 9.89 -5.38 -27.37
N PRO A 80 10.96 -4.71 -27.83
CA PRO A 80 11.29 -3.39 -27.31
C PRO A 80 10.20 -2.37 -27.63
N VAL A 81 9.60 -2.46 -28.82
CA VAL A 81 8.51 -1.57 -29.25
C VAL A 81 7.32 -1.73 -28.31
N VAL A 82 6.85 -2.95 -28.10
CA VAL A 82 5.72 -3.22 -27.19
C VAL A 82 6.04 -2.75 -25.77
N ALA A 83 7.26 -2.99 -25.29
CA ALA A 83 7.70 -2.54 -23.97
C ALA A 83 7.66 -1.01 -23.79
N PHE A 84 8.04 -0.23 -24.82
CA PHE A 84 7.94 1.24 -24.78
C PHE A 84 6.50 1.75 -24.84
N TRP A 85 5.54 0.98 -25.36
CA TRP A 85 4.14 1.37 -25.45
C TRP A 85 3.34 1.11 -24.16
N VAL A 86 3.81 0.26 -23.26
CA VAL A 86 3.15 -0.06 -21.99
C VAL A 86 2.76 1.19 -21.18
N PRO A 87 3.67 2.13 -20.83
CA PRO A 87 3.31 3.29 -20.00
C PRO A 87 2.29 4.21 -20.67
N THR A 88 2.35 4.36 -21.99
CA THR A 88 1.41 5.17 -22.77
C THR A 88 0.02 4.54 -22.77
N LEU A 89 -0.08 3.23 -23.00
CA LEU A 89 -1.35 2.52 -22.95
C LEU A 89 -1.97 2.58 -21.55
N GLN A 90 -1.16 2.41 -20.50
CA GLN A 90 -1.63 2.54 -19.12
C GLN A 90 -2.18 3.93 -18.81
N SER A 91 -1.47 5.00 -19.20
CA SER A 91 -1.91 6.38 -19.00
C SER A 91 -3.30 6.64 -19.59
N PHE A 92 -3.57 6.18 -20.82
CA PHE A 92 -4.89 6.35 -21.43
C PHE A 92 -5.98 5.49 -20.76
N LEU A 93 -5.65 4.28 -20.30
CA LEU A 93 -6.62 3.39 -19.66
C LEU A 93 -6.97 3.85 -18.24
N PHE A 94 -6.02 4.46 -17.52
CA PHE A 94 -6.25 5.04 -16.19
C PHE A 94 -7.29 6.15 -16.22
N ALA A 95 -7.30 7.00 -17.25
CA ALA A 95 -8.31 8.04 -17.43
C ALA A 95 -9.76 7.52 -17.61
N SER A 96 -9.93 6.20 -17.77
CA SER A 96 -11.24 5.54 -17.84
C SER A 96 -11.52 4.63 -16.63
N SER A 97 -10.72 4.77 -15.57
CA SER A 97 -10.80 3.88 -14.39
C SER A 97 -12.13 4.01 -13.64
N SER A 98 -12.71 5.21 -13.56
CA SER A 98 -14.07 5.45 -13.01
C SER A 98 -15.12 4.57 -13.67
N VAL A 99 -15.14 4.59 -15.00
CA VAL A 99 -16.14 3.90 -15.82
C VAL A 99 -15.96 2.39 -15.77
N MET A 100 -14.71 1.92 -15.82
CA MET A 100 -14.41 0.49 -15.78
C MET A 100 -14.57 -0.12 -14.38
N GLY A 101 -14.40 0.68 -13.33
CA GLY A 101 -14.44 0.20 -11.96
C GLY A 101 -13.28 -0.73 -11.61
N ASN A 102 -13.40 -1.38 -10.45
CA ASN A 102 -12.42 -2.31 -9.88
C ASN A 102 -13.16 -3.57 -9.42
N PRO A 103 -12.71 -4.81 -9.73
CA PRO A 103 -11.42 -5.21 -10.32
C PRO A 103 -11.32 -5.15 -11.86
N PHE A 104 -12.42 -4.86 -12.56
CA PHE A 104 -12.47 -4.98 -14.02
C PHE A 104 -11.47 -4.06 -14.73
N GLY A 105 -11.37 -2.79 -14.34
CA GLY A 105 -10.43 -1.83 -14.93
C GLY A 105 -8.97 -2.22 -14.76
N ALA A 106 -8.58 -2.77 -13.61
CA ALA A 106 -7.22 -3.26 -13.38
C ALA A 106 -6.87 -4.39 -14.35
N VAL A 107 -7.76 -5.39 -14.49
CA VAL A 107 -7.57 -6.52 -15.40
C VAL A 107 -7.51 -6.06 -16.85
N VAL A 108 -8.42 -5.19 -17.30
CA VAL A 108 -8.43 -4.65 -18.66
C VAL A 108 -7.13 -3.89 -18.95
N THR A 109 -6.66 -3.10 -17.98
CA THR A 109 -5.39 -2.37 -18.11
C THR A 109 -4.22 -3.31 -18.35
N GLU A 110 -4.13 -4.42 -17.61
CA GLU A 110 -3.09 -5.42 -17.84
C GLU A 110 -3.21 -6.14 -19.18
N VAL A 111 -4.44 -6.53 -19.55
CA VAL A 111 -4.73 -7.25 -20.79
C VAL A 111 -4.29 -6.44 -22.01
N ILE A 112 -4.49 -5.13 -21.98
CA ILE A 112 -4.15 -4.24 -23.10
C ILE A 112 -2.67 -3.84 -23.06
N SER A 113 -2.13 -3.53 -21.88
CA SER A 113 -0.78 -2.96 -21.76
C SER A 113 0.33 -3.99 -21.57
N TYR A 114 0.22 -4.87 -20.57
CA TYR A 114 1.32 -5.73 -20.13
C TYR A 114 1.26 -7.14 -20.73
N TYR A 115 0.08 -7.76 -20.81
CA TYR A 115 -0.05 -9.13 -21.30
C TYR A 115 0.45 -9.37 -22.72
N PRO A 116 0.34 -8.42 -23.68
CA PRO A 116 0.96 -8.59 -24.99
C PRO A 116 2.50 -8.69 -24.91
N LEU A 117 3.13 -7.92 -24.02
CA LEU A 117 4.57 -7.99 -23.76
C LEU A 117 4.94 -9.34 -23.14
N LEU A 118 4.20 -9.78 -22.12
CA LEU A 118 4.41 -11.06 -21.46
C LEU A 118 4.29 -12.23 -22.45
N LEU A 119 3.23 -12.27 -23.22
CA LEU A 119 2.96 -13.31 -24.23
C LEU A 119 4.12 -13.42 -25.22
N LEU A 120 4.51 -12.30 -25.83
CA LEU A 120 5.59 -12.26 -26.81
C LEU A 120 6.94 -12.61 -26.19
N SER A 121 7.21 -12.13 -24.97
CA SER A 121 8.49 -12.37 -24.30
C SER A 121 8.66 -13.83 -23.94
N VAL A 122 7.63 -14.48 -23.38
CA VAL A 122 7.66 -15.91 -23.07
C VAL A 122 7.74 -16.76 -24.35
N ALA A 123 7.03 -16.38 -25.41
CA ALA A 123 7.12 -17.08 -26.69
C ALA A 123 8.53 -17.01 -27.31
N CYS A 124 9.15 -15.83 -27.30
CA CYS A 124 10.51 -15.64 -27.81
C CYS A 124 11.55 -16.34 -26.94
N ALA A 125 11.48 -16.13 -25.62
CA ALA A 125 12.41 -16.73 -24.68
C ALA A 125 12.31 -18.25 -24.67
N GLY A 126 11.09 -18.81 -24.69
CA GLY A 126 10.87 -20.25 -24.71
C GLY A 126 11.51 -20.91 -25.93
N LYS A 127 11.43 -20.28 -27.12
CA LYS A 127 12.15 -20.77 -28.31
C LYS A 127 13.67 -20.67 -28.19
N LEU A 128 14.17 -19.59 -27.62
CA LEU A 128 15.61 -19.39 -27.42
C LEU A 128 16.19 -20.38 -26.40
N VAL A 129 15.48 -20.64 -25.30
CA VAL A 129 15.85 -21.63 -24.28
C VAL A 129 15.78 -23.05 -24.86
N GLN A 130 14.69 -23.39 -25.57
CA GLN A 130 14.53 -24.70 -26.21
C GLN A 130 15.65 -24.97 -27.23
N SER A 131 15.98 -23.97 -28.06
CA SER A 131 17.07 -24.10 -29.05
C SER A 131 18.45 -24.15 -28.40
N GLY A 132 18.65 -23.38 -27.32
CA GLY A 132 19.93 -23.31 -26.62
C GLY A 132 20.26 -24.55 -25.79
N LEU A 133 19.26 -25.26 -25.26
CA LEU A 133 19.44 -26.53 -24.54
C LEU A 133 19.69 -27.71 -25.49
N ASP A 134 19.24 -27.62 -26.75
CA ASP A 134 19.45 -28.63 -27.81
C ASP A 134 19.16 -30.09 -27.36
N LEU A 135 18.02 -30.29 -26.68
CA LEU A 135 17.64 -31.58 -26.11
C LEU A 135 16.93 -32.51 -27.10
N GLY A 136 16.88 -32.17 -28.39
CA GLY A 136 16.17 -32.96 -29.42
C GLY A 136 16.65 -34.41 -29.51
N ARG A 137 17.89 -34.70 -29.10
CA ARG A 137 18.46 -36.06 -29.07
C ARG A 137 17.90 -36.96 -27.96
N HIS A 138 17.17 -36.40 -27.01
CA HIS A 138 16.65 -37.12 -25.83
C HIS A 138 15.14 -37.41 -25.92
N GLY A 139 14.54 -37.22 -27.10
CA GLY A 139 13.13 -37.48 -27.38
C GLY A 139 12.21 -36.26 -27.19
N ASP A 140 11.06 -36.27 -27.86
CA ASP A 140 10.15 -35.11 -27.96
C ASP A 140 9.63 -34.64 -26.61
N ALA A 141 9.30 -35.57 -25.70
CA ALA A 141 8.84 -35.24 -24.35
C ALA A 141 9.90 -34.45 -23.56
N VAL A 142 11.18 -34.85 -23.67
CA VAL A 142 12.29 -34.17 -22.99
C VAL A 142 12.55 -32.82 -23.65
N ALA A 143 12.55 -32.77 -24.98
CA ALA A 143 12.81 -31.56 -25.76
C ALA A 143 11.73 -30.47 -25.59
N GLU A 144 10.53 -30.83 -25.14
CA GLU A 144 9.43 -29.88 -24.89
C GLU A 144 9.25 -29.56 -23.40
N HIS A 145 9.27 -30.56 -22.51
CA HIS A 145 8.94 -30.35 -21.10
C HIS A 145 10.13 -29.85 -20.26
N VAL A 146 11.36 -30.27 -20.54
CA VAL A 146 12.52 -29.77 -19.77
C VAL A 146 12.72 -28.27 -19.98
N PRO A 147 12.73 -27.73 -21.22
CA PRO A 147 12.81 -26.29 -21.43
C PRO A 147 11.66 -25.49 -20.79
N LEU A 148 10.46 -26.07 -20.72
CA LEU A 148 9.31 -25.44 -20.05
C LEU A 148 9.58 -25.26 -18.56
N VAL A 149 9.98 -26.35 -17.88
CA VAL A 149 10.29 -26.32 -16.43
C VAL A 149 11.45 -25.37 -16.16
N VAL A 150 12.51 -25.41 -16.97
CA VAL A 150 13.64 -24.49 -16.85
C VAL A 150 13.17 -23.04 -16.99
N SER A 151 12.35 -22.73 -17.99
CA SER A 151 11.84 -21.38 -18.21
C SER A 151 10.98 -20.88 -17.05
N TYR A 152 10.13 -21.75 -16.49
CA TYR A 152 9.32 -21.44 -15.32
C TYR A 152 10.17 -21.14 -14.08
N VAL A 153 11.20 -21.96 -13.82
CA VAL A 153 12.13 -21.76 -12.70
C VAL A 153 12.90 -20.45 -12.85
N LEU A 154 13.39 -20.14 -14.06
CA LEU A 154 14.08 -18.88 -14.35
C LEU A 154 13.16 -17.68 -14.12
N TYR A 155 11.92 -17.74 -14.63
CA TYR A 155 10.93 -16.69 -14.42
C TYR A 155 10.63 -16.48 -12.92
N LYS A 156 10.33 -17.56 -12.18
CA LYS A 156 10.01 -17.46 -10.74
C LYS A 156 11.19 -16.96 -9.92
N THR A 157 12.41 -17.32 -10.30
CA THR A 157 13.64 -16.80 -9.67
C THR A 157 13.79 -15.30 -9.94
N GLY A 158 13.58 -14.87 -11.19
CA GLY A 158 13.59 -13.46 -11.58
C GLY A 158 12.51 -12.64 -10.87
N GLU A 159 11.30 -13.19 -10.72
CA GLU A 159 10.18 -12.54 -10.02
C GLU A 159 10.51 -12.34 -8.54
N LYS A 160 11.07 -13.36 -7.87
CA LYS A 160 11.51 -13.27 -6.48
C LYS A 160 12.63 -12.24 -6.31
N PHE A 161 13.61 -12.23 -7.21
CA PHE A 161 14.67 -11.23 -7.23
C PHE A 161 14.09 -9.83 -7.41
N ALA A 162 13.16 -9.64 -8.34
CA ALA A 162 12.54 -8.35 -8.59
C ALA A 162 11.78 -7.81 -7.38
N LYS A 163 10.97 -8.65 -6.72
CA LYS A 163 10.27 -8.27 -5.48
C LYS A 163 11.26 -7.86 -4.38
N ALA A 164 12.33 -8.62 -4.17
CA ALA A 164 13.36 -8.29 -3.18
C ALA A 164 14.14 -7.02 -3.54
N PHE A 165 14.41 -6.79 -4.83
CA PHE A 165 15.06 -5.57 -5.31
C PHE A 165 14.15 -4.35 -5.09
N LEU A 166 12.89 -4.42 -5.51
CA LEU A 166 11.92 -3.34 -5.37
C LEU A 166 11.72 -2.99 -3.89
N ALA A 167 11.49 -3.98 -3.03
CA ALA A 167 11.31 -3.77 -1.59
C ALA A 167 12.50 -3.04 -0.92
N LYS A 168 13.71 -3.17 -1.48
CA LYS A 168 14.92 -2.55 -0.91
C LYS A 168 15.29 -1.21 -1.54
N PHE A 169 15.03 -1.03 -2.84
CA PHE A 169 15.59 0.06 -3.63
C PHE A 169 14.57 1.01 -4.23
N ILE A 170 13.27 0.65 -4.22
CA ILE A 170 12.23 1.52 -4.78
C ILE A 170 12.30 2.91 -4.11
N GLY A 171 12.20 3.97 -4.90
CA GLY A 171 12.11 5.34 -4.39
C GLY A 171 13.43 5.99 -3.95
N THR A 172 14.54 5.24 -3.93
CA THR A 172 15.85 5.77 -3.51
C THR A 172 16.44 6.77 -4.51
N THR A 173 16.11 6.64 -5.79
CA THR A 173 16.48 7.56 -6.87
C THR A 173 15.35 7.63 -7.91
N PHE A 174 15.37 8.61 -8.79
CA PHE A 174 14.42 8.67 -9.92
C PHE A 174 14.42 7.39 -10.75
N PHE A 175 15.58 6.83 -11.07
CA PHE A 175 15.69 5.60 -11.87
C PHE A 175 15.15 4.35 -11.16
N PHE A 176 15.09 4.37 -9.83
CA PHE A 176 14.46 3.33 -9.02
C PHE A 176 13.06 3.73 -8.53
N SER A 177 12.42 4.72 -9.15
CA SER A 177 10.98 4.94 -9.04
C SER A 177 10.21 4.06 -10.01
N ARG A 178 8.90 3.94 -9.87
CA ARG A 178 8.03 3.19 -10.78
C ARG A 178 8.12 3.76 -12.20
N ALA A 179 8.04 5.09 -12.32
CA ALA A 179 8.21 5.80 -13.57
C ALA A 179 9.60 5.57 -14.20
N GLY A 180 10.66 5.70 -13.41
CA GLY A 180 12.03 5.50 -13.88
C GLY A 180 12.29 4.07 -14.35
N LEU A 181 11.83 3.08 -13.59
CA LEU A 181 11.93 1.66 -13.96
C LEU A 181 11.14 1.37 -15.24
N GLN A 182 9.98 2.00 -15.42
CA GLN A 182 9.19 1.80 -16.63
C GLN A 182 9.83 2.41 -17.89
N LEU A 183 10.71 3.41 -17.74
CA LEU A 183 11.58 3.87 -18.83
C LEU A 183 12.81 2.97 -19.03
N LEU A 184 13.37 2.40 -17.96
CA LEU A 184 14.59 1.59 -18.01
C LEU A 184 14.38 0.18 -18.55
N LEU A 185 13.30 -0.52 -18.18
CA LEU A 185 13.10 -1.91 -18.63
C LEU A 185 12.99 -2.03 -20.16
N PRO A 186 12.28 -1.14 -20.89
CA PRO A 186 12.29 -1.14 -22.36
C PRO A 186 13.69 -0.91 -22.98
N VAL A 187 14.56 -0.15 -22.32
CA VAL A 187 15.96 0.01 -22.73
C VAL A 187 16.73 -1.30 -22.60
N PHE A 188 16.49 -2.08 -21.54
CA PHE A 188 17.07 -3.43 -21.43
C PHE A 188 16.52 -4.40 -22.47
N TYR A 189 15.21 -4.34 -22.79
CA TYR A 189 14.66 -5.10 -23.91
C TYR A 189 15.37 -4.74 -25.22
N THR A 190 15.65 -3.46 -25.44
CA THR A 190 16.38 -2.97 -26.61
C THR A 190 17.82 -3.49 -26.66
N ALA A 191 18.52 -3.52 -25.52
CA ALA A 191 19.88 -4.04 -25.43
C ALA A 191 19.95 -5.54 -25.73
N ILE A 192 18.95 -6.32 -25.29
CA ILE A 192 18.86 -7.77 -25.52
C ILE A 192 18.44 -8.08 -26.96
N ALA A 193 17.48 -7.33 -27.51
CA ALA A 193 16.91 -7.53 -28.83
C ALA A 193 16.93 -6.24 -29.68
N PRO A 194 18.11 -5.79 -30.16
CA PRO A 194 18.21 -4.58 -30.98
C PRO A 194 17.34 -4.66 -32.23
N SER A 195 16.56 -3.61 -32.49
CA SER A 195 15.54 -3.62 -33.54
C SER A 195 15.49 -2.29 -34.30
N LYS A 196 15.41 -2.37 -35.64
CA LYS A 196 15.13 -1.18 -36.47
C LYS A 196 13.68 -0.69 -36.31
N PHE A 197 12.80 -1.51 -35.72
CA PHE A 197 11.40 -1.13 -35.45
C PHE A 197 11.27 -0.16 -34.27
N LEU A 198 12.35 0.17 -33.55
CA LEU A 198 12.34 1.18 -32.50
C LEU A 198 11.84 2.55 -32.95
N LEU A 199 11.88 2.85 -34.26
CA LEU A 199 11.23 4.06 -34.80
C LEU A 199 9.74 4.13 -34.44
N PHE A 200 9.05 2.99 -34.33
CA PHE A 200 7.64 2.91 -33.90
C PHE A 200 7.45 3.13 -32.39
N ALA A 201 8.51 3.13 -31.60
CA ALA A 201 8.47 3.46 -30.18
C ALA A 201 8.61 4.98 -29.94
N LEU A 202 9.09 5.75 -30.92
CA LEU A 202 9.36 7.19 -30.77
C LEU A 202 8.12 7.99 -30.31
N PRO A 203 6.90 7.78 -30.86
CA PRO A 203 5.72 8.52 -30.39
C PRO A 203 5.42 8.27 -28.92
N SER A 204 5.49 7.01 -28.48
CA SER A 204 5.27 6.62 -27.09
C SER A 204 6.32 7.22 -26.16
N LEU A 205 7.60 7.19 -26.57
CA LEU A 205 8.69 7.76 -25.80
C LEU A 205 8.56 9.28 -25.65
N LEU A 206 8.24 9.99 -26.74
CA LEU A 206 8.00 11.43 -26.72
C LEU A 206 6.85 11.77 -25.77
N PHE A 207 5.70 11.11 -25.92
CA PHE A 207 4.55 11.28 -25.02
C PHE A 207 4.93 11.02 -23.56
N SER A 208 5.64 9.93 -23.28
CA SER A 208 6.09 9.55 -21.94
C SER A 208 6.99 10.61 -21.31
N MET A 209 7.85 11.27 -22.10
CA MET A 209 8.76 12.29 -21.59
C MET A 209 8.13 13.68 -21.45
N THR A 210 7.10 14.00 -22.24
CA THR A 210 6.54 15.37 -22.30
C THR A 210 5.18 15.50 -21.61
N SER A 211 4.28 14.55 -21.83
CA SER A 211 2.84 14.75 -21.60
C SER A 211 2.24 13.70 -20.65
N ASN A 212 2.92 12.59 -20.45
CA ASN A 212 2.47 11.56 -19.52
C ASN A 212 2.65 12.03 -18.06
N VAL A 213 1.54 12.35 -17.39
CA VAL A 213 1.50 12.84 -16.01
C VAL A 213 2.15 11.87 -15.01
N HIS A 214 2.09 10.57 -15.29
CA HIS A 214 2.67 9.52 -14.45
C HIS A 214 4.19 9.50 -14.47
N MET A 215 4.79 10.07 -15.53
CA MET A 215 6.23 10.06 -15.74
C MET A 215 6.84 11.45 -15.58
N ASN A 216 6.08 12.51 -15.81
CA ASN A 216 6.54 13.89 -15.78
C ASN A 216 5.81 14.70 -14.70
N SER A 217 6.53 15.08 -13.65
CA SER A 217 5.97 15.84 -12.52
C SER A 217 5.48 17.23 -12.93
N GLY A 218 6.07 17.85 -13.96
CA GLY A 218 5.65 19.16 -14.47
C GLY A 218 4.30 19.06 -15.19
N ALA A 219 4.11 18.03 -16.01
CA ALA A 219 2.83 17.76 -16.67
C ALA A 219 1.72 17.49 -15.64
N LEU A 220 2.01 16.64 -14.64
CA LEU A 220 1.07 16.35 -13.56
C LEU A 220 0.69 17.60 -12.77
N ASN A 221 1.68 18.40 -12.33
CA ASN A 221 1.39 19.60 -11.55
C ASN A 221 0.63 20.63 -12.37
N SER A 222 0.90 20.77 -13.68
CA SER A 222 0.12 21.64 -14.56
C SER A 222 -1.34 21.21 -14.60
N PHE A 223 -1.60 19.92 -14.83
CA PHE A 223 -2.95 19.37 -14.88
C PHE A 223 -3.69 19.55 -13.55
N LEU A 224 -3.07 19.18 -12.43
CA LEU A 224 -3.71 19.30 -11.11
C LEU A 224 -4.05 20.75 -10.77
N ASN A 225 -3.18 21.71 -11.10
CA ASN A 225 -3.43 23.13 -10.79
C ASN A 225 -4.64 23.69 -11.54
N GLU A 226 -4.89 23.23 -12.77
CA GLU A 226 -6.10 23.60 -13.53
C GLU A 226 -7.38 23.09 -12.85
N GLU A 227 -7.30 21.95 -12.16
CA GLU A 227 -8.40 21.34 -11.41
C GLU A 227 -8.46 21.77 -9.93
N GLY A 228 -7.67 22.77 -9.53
CA GLY A 228 -7.68 23.31 -8.16
C GLY A 228 -6.91 22.47 -7.13
N PHE A 229 -5.98 21.62 -7.58
CA PHE A 229 -5.07 20.87 -6.73
C PHE A 229 -3.60 21.25 -7.00
N ALA A 230 -2.74 21.22 -5.98
CA ALA A 230 -1.30 21.40 -6.17
C ALA A 230 -0.53 20.18 -5.66
N LEU A 231 0.40 19.69 -6.48
CA LEU A 231 1.33 18.64 -6.06
C LEU A 231 2.44 19.26 -5.21
N VAL A 232 2.44 18.97 -3.92
CA VAL A 232 3.47 19.45 -2.98
C VAL A 232 4.70 18.55 -3.03
N ALA A 233 4.49 17.23 -2.98
CA ALA A 233 5.56 16.24 -3.05
C ALA A 233 5.03 14.90 -3.55
N ARG A 234 5.90 14.11 -4.19
CA ARG A 234 5.65 12.69 -4.46
C ARG A 234 6.94 11.90 -4.43
N GLN A 235 6.87 10.68 -3.92
CA GLN A 235 8.00 9.76 -3.88
C GLN A 235 7.48 8.32 -3.71
N ASP A 236 8.02 7.39 -4.50
CA ASP A 236 7.80 5.96 -4.25
C ASP A 236 8.54 5.53 -2.98
N SER A 237 8.00 4.54 -2.28
CA SER A 237 8.61 4.00 -1.06
C SER A 237 8.20 2.54 -0.84
N THR A 238 8.55 2.00 0.31
CA THR A 238 8.35 0.60 0.68
C THR A 238 6.89 0.17 0.71
N THR A 239 5.96 1.04 1.11
CA THR A 239 4.53 0.72 1.20
C THR A 239 3.75 1.09 -0.07
N GLY A 240 4.27 1.99 -0.90
CA GLY A 240 3.63 2.39 -2.15
C GLY A 240 4.12 3.74 -2.67
N TYR A 241 3.29 4.37 -3.50
CA TYR A 241 3.49 5.73 -3.99
C TYR A 241 2.94 6.70 -2.95
N ILE A 242 3.81 7.52 -2.36
CA ILE A 242 3.42 8.53 -1.38
C ILE A 242 3.35 9.89 -2.06
N SER A 243 2.25 10.61 -1.89
CA SER A 243 2.14 11.98 -2.37
C SER A 243 1.45 12.92 -1.38
N VAL A 244 1.79 14.19 -1.46
CA VAL A 244 1.18 15.27 -0.70
C VAL A 244 0.53 16.23 -1.68
N LEU A 245 -0.76 16.47 -1.48
CA LEU A 245 -1.59 17.30 -2.33
C LEU A 245 -2.27 18.37 -1.51
N ASP A 246 -2.29 19.60 -2.02
CA ASP A 246 -3.13 20.69 -1.53
C ASP A 246 -4.38 20.80 -2.40
N ASN A 247 -5.56 20.80 -1.79
CA ASN A 247 -6.78 21.27 -2.43
C ASN A 247 -6.87 22.79 -2.22
N LEU A 248 -6.73 23.54 -3.31
CA LEU A 248 -6.66 25.01 -3.30
C LEU A 248 -8.04 25.66 -3.11
N ASN A 249 -9.11 24.95 -3.42
CA ASN A 249 -10.49 25.43 -3.33
C ASN A 249 -10.99 25.33 -1.88
N ASP A 250 -10.99 24.12 -1.33
CA ASP A 250 -11.49 23.82 0.00
C ASP A 250 -10.47 24.16 1.09
N GLY A 251 -9.18 24.20 0.74
CA GLY A 251 -8.10 24.61 1.64
C GLY A 251 -7.71 23.53 2.65
N PHE A 252 -7.44 22.33 2.15
CA PHE A 252 -6.87 21.23 2.93
C PHE A 252 -5.64 20.64 2.24
N ARG A 253 -4.80 19.97 3.02
CA ARG A 253 -3.66 19.17 2.58
C ARG A 253 -3.86 17.72 2.95
N VAL A 254 -3.61 16.79 2.03
CA VAL A 254 -3.69 15.35 2.27
C VAL A 254 -2.38 14.65 1.95
N MET A 255 -2.08 13.59 2.70
CA MET A 255 -1.06 12.61 2.33
C MET A 255 -1.75 11.36 1.79
N ARG A 256 -1.29 10.89 0.64
CA ARG A 256 -1.77 9.70 -0.05
C ARG A 256 -0.74 8.59 0.03
N CYS A 257 -1.22 7.36 0.09
CA CYS A 257 -0.45 6.16 -0.24
C CYS A 257 -1.24 5.37 -1.28
N ASP A 258 -0.76 5.36 -2.52
CA ASP A 258 -1.46 4.76 -3.65
C ASP A 258 -2.92 5.29 -3.77
N HIS A 259 -3.90 4.38 -3.75
CA HIS A 259 -5.34 4.67 -3.79
C HIS A 259 -5.95 4.77 -2.38
N SER A 260 -5.25 5.40 -1.45
CA SER A 260 -5.74 5.64 -0.10
C SER A 260 -5.19 6.95 0.45
N LEU A 261 -5.84 7.45 1.50
CA LEU A 261 -5.34 8.56 2.31
C LEU A 261 -4.70 8.03 3.59
N LEU A 262 -3.58 8.65 3.98
CA LEU A 262 -2.91 8.46 5.27
C LEU A 262 -3.28 9.56 6.28
N GLY A 263 -4.18 10.46 5.88
CA GLY A 263 -4.66 11.59 6.67
C GLY A 263 -4.55 12.91 5.91
N GLY A 264 -4.96 13.97 6.59
CA GLY A 264 -4.89 15.33 6.06
C GLY A 264 -5.22 16.35 7.13
N GLN A 265 -4.91 17.61 6.83
CA GLN A 265 -5.15 18.75 7.72
C GLN A 265 -5.73 19.93 6.95
N TRP A 266 -6.53 20.74 7.63
CA TRP A 266 -6.98 22.01 7.07
C TRP A 266 -5.80 23.00 6.97
N THR A 267 -5.66 23.65 5.82
CA THR A 267 -4.62 24.67 5.57
C THR A 267 -5.20 26.08 5.54
N LYS A 268 -6.50 26.23 5.25
CA LYS A 268 -7.20 27.51 5.23
C LYS A 268 -8.06 27.68 6.48
N MET A 269 -7.54 28.41 7.46
CA MET A 269 -8.22 28.64 8.74
C MET A 269 -8.69 30.10 8.91
N PRO A 270 -9.72 30.36 9.75
CA PRO A 270 -10.14 31.71 10.07
C PRO A 270 -9.02 32.57 10.68
N ASN A 271 -9.08 33.88 10.46
CA ASN A 271 -8.14 34.82 11.09
C ASN A 271 -8.17 34.66 12.63
N ASN A 272 -6.99 34.67 13.25
CA ASN A 272 -6.79 34.46 14.69
C ASN A 272 -7.11 33.04 15.21
N TYR A 273 -7.25 32.05 14.34
CA TYR A 273 -7.34 30.65 14.73
C TYR A 273 -6.01 29.93 14.51
N ASN A 274 -5.24 29.76 15.58
CA ASN A 274 -3.91 29.16 15.56
C ASN A 274 -3.83 28.04 16.61
N PRO A 275 -4.41 26.85 16.34
CA PRO A 275 -4.31 25.72 17.27
C PRO A 275 -2.85 25.26 17.35
N ALA A 276 -2.44 24.70 18.50
CA ALA A 276 -1.06 24.22 18.65
C ALA A 276 -0.75 23.04 17.72
N VAL A 277 -1.76 22.22 17.43
CA VAL A 277 -1.72 21.14 16.44
C VAL A 277 -2.82 21.40 15.42
N MET A 278 -2.48 21.35 14.13
CA MET A 278 -3.42 21.59 13.05
C MET A 278 -4.62 20.64 13.11
N ASP A 279 -5.78 21.12 12.67
CA ASP A 279 -7.00 20.33 12.69
C ASP A 279 -6.98 19.30 11.55
N PRO A 280 -7.20 18.01 11.86
CA PRO A 280 -7.30 17.01 10.82
C PRO A 280 -8.60 17.17 10.03
N ILE A 281 -8.62 16.63 8.80
CA ILE A 281 -9.86 16.55 8.01
C ILE A 281 -10.75 15.35 8.39
N TYR A 282 -10.24 14.43 9.22
CA TYR A 282 -10.97 13.27 9.76
C TYR A 282 -10.98 13.30 11.28
N SER A 283 -12.13 13.02 11.89
CA SER A 283 -12.25 13.14 13.34
C SER A 283 -11.63 11.97 14.11
N VAL A 284 -11.53 10.79 13.49
CA VAL A 284 -10.93 9.58 14.09
C VAL A 284 -9.54 9.84 14.70
N PHE A 285 -8.69 10.61 14.02
CA PHE A 285 -7.34 10.91 14.50
C PHE A 285 -7.33 11.78 15.75
N THR A 286 -8.33 12.66 15.89
CA THR A 286 -8.56 13.43 17.11
C THR A 286 -9.13 12.55 18.22
N MET A 287 -10.03 11.62 17.88
CA MET A 287 -10.64 10.71 18.85
C MET A 287 -9.59 9.80 19.51
N LEU A 288 -8.58 9.32 18.75
CA LEU A 288 -7.48 8.52 19.30
C LEU A 288 -6.71 9.25 20.43
N GLU A 289 -6.68 10.59 20.41
CA GLU A 289 -6.06 11.41 21.46
C GLU A 289 -6.75 11.21 22.82
N ALA A 290 -8.02 10.76 22.85
CA ALA A 290 -8.78 10.51 24.07
C ALA A 290 -8.20 9.39 24.95
N VAL A 291 -7.22 8.63 24.46
CA VAL A 291 -6.52 7.60 25.26
C VAL A 291 -5.96 8.19 26.57
N ARG A 292 -5.53 9.46 26.54
CA ARG A 292 -5.02 10.19 27.71
C ARG A 292 -6.11 10.65 28.69
N LEU A 293 -7.37 10.65 28.25
CA LEU A 293 -8.52 11.01 29.07
C LEU A 293 -9.07 9.80 29.81
N VAL A 294 -8.64 8.58 29.48
CA VAL A 294 -9.06 7.38 30.21
C VAL A 294 -8.55 7.43 31.64
N GLU A 295 -9.44 7.27 32.60
CA GLU A 295 -9.11 7.32 34.03
C GLU A 295 -8.23 6.13 34.45
N THR A 296 -7.51 6.30 35.55
CA THR A 296 -6.74 5.23 36.18
C THR A 296 -7.67 4.16 36.77
N ASP A 297 -7.12 3.01 37.15
CA ASP A 297 -7.90 1.97 37.82
C ASP A 297 -8.45 2.40 39.19
N HIS A 298 -7.97 3.51 39.74
CA HIS A 298 -8.47 4.11 40.96
C HIS A 298 -9.59 5.14 40.71
N GLY A 299 -10.00 5.36 39.45
CA GLY A 299 -10.99 6.38 39.09
C GLY A 299 -10.45 7.80 39.08
N GLU A 300 -9.12 7.97 39.15
CA GLU A 300 -8.47 9.28 39.15
C GLU A 300 -8.04 9.67 37.73
N PRO A 301 -8.05 10.96 37.38
CA PRO A 301 -7.46 11.49 36.16
C PRO A 301 -5.99 11.07 35.99
N ARG A 302 -5.60 10.68 34.77
CA ARG A 302 -4.19 10.49 34.44
C ARG A 302 -3.45 11.81 34.37
N VAL A 303 -2.17 11.75 34.73
CA VAL A 303 -1.24 12.86 34.62
C VAL A 303 -0.31 12.60 33.44
N ASP A 304 -0.28 13.52 32.48
CA ASP A 304 0.55 13.38 31.27
C ASP A 304 2.06 13.61 31.55
N ALA A 305 2.39 14.29 32.65
CA ALA A 305 3.77 14.59 33.00
C ALA A 305 4.60 13.32 33.25
N ASN A 306 5.72 13.20 32.53
CA ASN A 306 6.63 12.04 32.53
C ASN A 306 6.02 10.73 31.98
N SER A 307 4.86 10.82 31.33
CA SER A 307 4.24 9.66 30.67
C SER A 307 4.94 9.34 29.35
N LYS A 308 4.89 8.06 28.97
CA LYS A 308 5.46 7.54 27.73
C LYS A 308 4.35 6.98 26.83
N ALA A 309 4.41 7.35 25.57
CA ALA A 309 3.51 6.84 24.53
C ALA A 309 4.25 6.04 23.47
N LEU A 310 3.62 4.97 23.00
CA LEU A 310 3.99 4.24 21.79
C LEU A 310 2.89 4.41 20.76
N VAL A 311 3.23 4.91 19.58
CA VAL A 311 2.32 5.02 18.44
C VAL A 311 2.81 4.05 17.37
N ILE A 312 2.00 3.05 17.04
CA ILE A 312 2.24 2.11 15.94
C ILE A 312 1.50 2.63 14.71
N GLY A 313 2.26 3.02 13.69
CA GLY A 313 1.81 3.83 12.56
C GLY A 313 2.02 5.33 12.80
N LEU A 314 1.85 6.14 11.77
CA LEU A 314 2.05 7.60 11.84
C LEU A 314 1.04 8.41 11.03
N GLY A 315 0.83 8.04 9.76
CA GLY A 315 0.06 8.83 8.82
C GLY A 315 0.61 10.26 8.66
N VAL A 316 -0.26 11.28 8.76
CA VAL A 316 0.16 12.70 8.78
C VAL A 316 0.67 13.17 10.14
N GLY A 317 0.59 12.34 11.19
CA GLY A 317 1.14 12.63 12.50
C GLY A 317 0.23 13.43 13.45
N THR A 318 -1.08 13.49 13.22
CA THR A 318 -2.01 14.25 14.08
C THR A 318 -1.97 13.81 15.55
N THR A 319 -2.25 12.53 15.82
CA THR A 319 -2.27 11.99 17.19
C THR A 319 -0.90 12.06 17.89
N PRO A 320 0.23 11.62 17.28
CA PRO A 320 1.53 11.76 17.93
C PRO A 320 1.90 13.23 18.17
N SER A 321 1.58 14.15 17.26
CA SER A 321 1.82 15.59 17.49
C SER A 321 1.07 16.08 18.73
N ALA A 322 -0.20 15.69 18.89
CA ALA A 322 -0.98 16.05 20.09
C ALA A 322 -0.35 15.51 21.38
N LEU A 323 0.06 14.24 21.40
CA LEU A 323 0.73 13.64 22.57
C LEU A 323 2.02 14.39 22.92
N ILE A 324 2.84 14.72 21.92
CA ILE A 324 4.07 15.47 22.09
C ILE A 324 3.80 16.88 22.64
N HIS A 325 2.77 17.57 22.15
CA HIS A 325 2.37 18.89 22.65
C HIS A 325 1.84 18.86 24.09
N HIS A 326 1.32 17.71 24.55
CA HIS A 326 0.98 17.46 25.96
C HIS A 326 2.20 17.09 26.83
N GLY A 327 3.42 17.07 26.26
CA GLY A 327 4.66 16.81 26.99
C GLY A 327 4.94 15.32 27.22
N ILE A 328 4.28 14.44 26.46
CA ILE A 328 4.43 12.99 26.56
C ILE A 328 5.62 12.54 25.69
N GLU A 329 6.54 11.77 26.27
CA GLU A 329 7.65 11.16 25.52
C GLU A 329 7.08 10.14 24.54
N THR A 330 7.07 10.48 23.25
CA THR A 330 6.37 9.70 22.23
C THR A 330 7.36 8.94 21.36
N THR A 331 7.23 7.61 21.33
CA THR A 331 7.89 6.73 20.37
C THR A 331 6.93 6.43 19.22
N ILE A 332 7.36 6.66 17.99
CA ILE A 332 6.59 6.41 16.77
C ILE A 332 7.27 5.26 16.02
N VAL A 333 6.52 4.22 15.71
CA VAL A 333 6.96 3.09 14.88
C VAL A 333 6.26 3.19 13.53
N GLU A 334 7.00 3.58 12.50
CA GLU A 334 6.48 3.76 11.15
C GLU A 334 7.27 2.86 10.19
N LEU A 335 6.56 2.09 9.36
CA LEU A 335 7.20 1.17 8.42
C LEU A 335 7.89 1.93 7.28
N ASP A 336 7.27 3.02 6.83
CA ASP A 336 7.65 3.73 5.63
C ASP A 336 8.46 5.01 5.92
N PRO A 337 9.73 5.09 5.48
CA PRO A 337 10.57 6.26 5.72
C PRO A 337 10.06 7.54 5.05
N VAL A 338 9.34 7.43 3.93
CA VAL A 338 8.81 8.60 3.19
C VAL A 338 7.58 9.16 3.88
N VAL A 339 6.74 8.32 4.49
CA VAL A 339 5.61 8.79 5.31
C VAL A 339 6.11 9.64 6.48
N HIS A 340 7.11 9.14 7.21
CA HIS A 340 7.74 9.90 8.30
C HIS A 340 8.36 11.21 7.84
N LYS A 341 9.13 11.16 6.74
CA LYS A 341 9.72 12.35 6.12
C LYS A 341 8.66 13.39 5.77
N PHE A 342 7.59 12.99 5.09
CA PHE A 342 6.56 13.93 4.64
C PHE A 342 5.69 14.45 5.79
N ALA A 343 5.42 13.64 6.82
CA ALA A 343 4.75 14.12 8.04
C ALA A 343 5.57 15.23 8.72
N THR A 344 6.90 15.06 8.77
CA THR A 344 7.82 16.07 9.30
C THR A 344 7.90 17.33 8.43
N GLU A 345 8.09 17.16 7.11
CA GLU A 345 8.31 18.28 6.18
C GLU A 345 7.04 19.09 5.86
N TYR A 346 5.88 18.43 5.77
CA TYR A 346 4.66 19.03 5.20
C TYR A 346 3.46 19.07 6.14
N PHE A 347 3.51 18.36 7.27
CA PHE A 347 2.44 18.29 8.27
C PHE A 347 2.87 18.71 9.69
N HIS A 348 4.09 19.26 9.83
CA HIS A 348 4.61 19.83 11.07
C HIS A 348 4.69 18.84 12.24
N LEU A 349 4.97 17.56 11.98
CA LEU A 349 5.28 16.59 13.05
C LEU A 349 6.44 17.14 13.91
N PRO A 350 6.25 17.35 15.23
CA PRO A 350 7.30 17.91 16.10
C PRO A 350 8.54 17.02 16.12
N SER A 351 9.75 17.59 16.09
CA SER A 351 11.00 16.82 16.03
C SER A 351 11.40 16.14 17.35
N ASN A 352 10.77 16.50 18.46
CA ASN A 352 11.01 15.94 19.80
C ASN A 352 10.25 14.63 20.03
N HIS A 353 10.47 13.64 19.16
CA HIS A 353 9.97 12.28 19.30
C HIS A 353 11.06 11.25 19.01
N ILE A 354 10.82 10.00 19.40
CA ILE A 354 11.69 8.87 19.06
C ILE A 354 11.09 8.20 17.82
N ALA A 355 11.81 8.23 16.69
CA ALA A 355 11.38 7.58 15.46
C ALA A 355 12.04 6.19 15.32
N ALA A 356 11.21 5.15 15.21
CA ALA A 356 11.61 3.81 14.85
C ALA A 356 11.07 3.48 13.45
N ILE A 357 11.93 3.63 12.44
CA ILE A 357 11.57 3.36 11.04
C ILE A 357 11.83 1.88 10.73
N GLU A 358 10.93 1.01 11.17
CA GLU A 358 11.05 -0.45 11.06
C GLU A 358 9.69 -1.15 11.16
N ASP A 359 9.68 -2.46 10.93
CA ASP A 359 8.49 -3.31 11.09
C ASP A 359 8.03 -3.38 12.56
N ALA A 360 6.75 -3.09 12.80
CA ALA A 360 6.17 -3.08 14.15
C ALA A 360 6.25 -4.44 14.85
N THR A 361 6.12 -5.56 14.13
CA THR A 361 6.22 -6.90 14.73
C THR A 361 7.63 -7.19 15.24
N ALA A 362 8.66 -6.68 14.55
CA ALA A 362 10.04 -6.77 15.00
C ALA A 362 10.29 -5.86 16.21
N PHE A 363 9.80 -4.62 16.15
CA PHE A 363 9.94 -3.62 17.22
C PHE A 363 9.35 -4.11 18.55
N VAL A 364 8.09 -4.59 18.54
CA VAL A 364 7.41 -4.98 19.79
C VAL A 364 8.08 -6.20 20.43
N LYS A 365 8.56 -7.17 19.63
CA LYS A 365 9.23 -8.38 20.12
C LYS A 365 10.55 -8.10 20.83
N ARG A 366 11.28 -7.08 20.40
CA ARG A 366 12.60 -6.72 20.99
C ARG A 366 12.50 -5.72 22.14
N THR A 367 11.34 -5.09 22.33
CA THR A 367 11.17 -4.01 23.31
C THR A 367 10.88 -4.60 24.69
N PRO A 368 11.54 -4.12 25.76
CA PRO A 368 11.25 -4.58 27.13
C PRO A 368 9.78 -4.32 27.52
N PRO A 369 9.20 -5.15 28.41
CA PRO A 369 7.82 -4.95 28.87
C PRO A 369 7.66 -3.71 29.76
N ALA A 370 6.40 -3.33 29.98
CA ALA A 370 5.95 -2.29 30.92
C ALA A 370 6.65 -0.92 30.76
N GLN A 371 6.80 -0.45 29.52
CA GLN A 371 7.45 0.82 29.19
C GLN A 371 6.46 1.98 29.03
N TYR A 372 5.23 1.71 28.59
CA TYR A 372 4.32 2.74 28.09
C TYR A 372 3.08 2.90 28.95
N ASP A 373 2.69 4.15 29.18
CA ASP A 373 1.41 4.54 29.79
C ASP A 373 0.29 4.51 28.75
N TYR A 374 0.63 4.91 27.52
CA TYR A 374 -0.29 4.99 26.39
C TYR A 374 0.23 4.19 25.20
N ILE A 375 -0.63 3.39 24.58
CA ILE A 375 -0.38 2.86 23.24
C ILE A 375 -1.48 3.38 22.30
N VAL A 376 -1.09 3.86 21.13
CA VAL A 376 -2.00 4.13 20.02
C VAL A 376 -1.62 3.19 18.88
N HIS A 377 -2.56 2.37 18.44
CA HIS A 377 -2.39 1.46 17.32
C HIS A 377 -3.26 1.95 16.16
N ASP A 378 -2.63 2.64 15.20
CA ASP A 378 -3.30 3.24 14.04
C ASP A 378 -2.51 2.89 12.78
N VAL A 379 -2.81 1.73 12.22
CA VAL A 379 -2.13 1.17 11.06
C VAL A 379 -3.13 1.02 9.94
N PHE A 380 -2.77 1.42 8.72
CA PHE A 380 -3.62 1.19 7.56
C PHE A 380 -2.76 1.26 6.30
N THR A 381 -2.80 0.24 5.45
CA THR A 381 -1.98 0.21 4.23
C THR A 381 -2.68 -0.48 3.08
N GLY A 382 -2.52 0.05 1.86
CA GLY A 382 -3.02 -0.60 0.65
C GLY A 382 -4.54 -0.79 0.57
N GLY A 383 -5.32 -0.08 1.40
CA GLY A 383 -6.78 -0.14 1.45
C GLY A 383 -7.36 -1.18 2.40
N VAL A 384 -6.54 -1.83 3.24
CA VAL A 384 -6.97 -2.79 4.25
C VAL A 384 -6.10 -2.73 5.50
N GLU A 385 -6.62 -3.29 6.58
CA GLU A 385 -5.88 -3.53 7.82
C GLU A 385 -4.86 -4.67 7.64
N PRO A 386 -3.58 -4.47 8.03
CA PRO A 386 -2.57 -5.53 8.02
C PRO A 386 -2.85 -6.54 9.14
N LEU A 387 -3.45 -7.69 8.78
CA LEU A 387 -3.95 -8.69 9.73
C LEU A 387 -2.90 -9.20 10.72
N GLU A 388 -1.63 -9.22 10.33
CA GLU A 388 -0.51 -9.60 11.19
C GLU A 388 -0.44 -8.75 12.47
N LEU A 389 -0.87 -7.49 12.39
CA LEU A 389 -0.90 -6.53 13.50
C LEU A 389 -2.18 -6.62 14.36
N PHE A 390 -3.12 -7.50 14.00
CA PHE A 390 -4.34 -7.78 14.79
C PHE A 390 -4.40 -9.22 15.30
N THR A 391 -3.28 -9.94 15.23
CA THR A 391 -3.17 -11.30 15.76
C THR A 391 -3.11 -11.30 17.28
N LEU A 392 -3.54 -12.40 17.90
CA LEU A 392 -3.42 -12.63 19.33
C LEU A 392 -1.99 -12.39 19.81
N GLU A 393 -1.01 -12.97 19.11
CA GLU A 393 0.40 -12.89 19.52
C GLU A 393 0.94 -11.44 19.46
N PHE A 394 0.51 -10.65 18.48
CA PHE A 394 0.89 -9.25 18.39
C PHE A 394 0.20 -8.39 19.46
N LEU A 395 -1.09 -8.58 19.68
CA LEU A 395 -1.86 -7.86 20.70
C LEU A 395 -1.37 -8.20 22.11
N GLU A 396 -1.03 -9.45 22.40
CA GLU A 396 -0.37 -9.86 23.65
C GLU A 396 0.99 -9.15 23.83
N SER A 397 1.75 -9.00 22.74
CA SER A 397 3.01 -8.24 22.77
C SER A 397 2.73 -6.78 23.14
N LEU A 398 1.75 -6.11 22.54
CA LEU A 398 1.35 -4.75 22.91
C LEU A 398 0.90 -4.65 24.38
N SER A 399 0.09 -5.61 24.85
CA SER A 399 -0.35 -5.68 26.25
C SER A 399 0.83 -5.81 27.23
N SER A 400 1.88 -6.53 26.83
CA SER A 400 3.10 -6.67 27.64
C SER A 400 3.93 -5.38 27.72
N LEU A 401 3.87 -4.52 26.69
CA LEU A 401 4.58 -3.24 26.67
C LEU A 401 3.89 -2.16 27.51
N LEU A 402 2.57 -2.29 27.74
CA LEU A 402 1.83 -1.43 28.66
C LEU A 402 2.23 -1.68 30.10
N LYS A 403 2.34 -0.58 30.86
CA LYS A 403 2.33 -0.62 32.33
C LYS A 403 1.02 -1.24 32.84
N ASP A 404 0.98 -1.63 34.11
CA ASP A 404 -0.18 -2.33 34.68
C ASP A 404 -1.47 -1.54 34.59
N ASP A 405 -1.40 -0.23 34.79
CA ASP A 405 -2.51 0.69 34.62
C ASP A 405 -2.57 1.31 33.22
N GLY A 406 -1.74 0.89 32.27
CA GLY A 406 -1.66 1.51 30.94
C GLY A 406 -2.91 1.29 30.09
N VAL A 407 -3.10 2.17 29.10
CA VAL A 407 -4.27 2.20 28.22
C VAL A 407 -3.85 2.14 26.77
N ILE A 408 -4.63 1.42 25.95
CA ILE A 408 -4.46 1.38 24.51
C ILE A 408 -5.69 1.93 23.78
N ALA A 409 -5.46 2.69 22.72
CA ALA A 409 -6.46 3.03 21.71
C ALA A 409 -6.08 2.35 20.39
N ILE A 410 -7.03 1.65 19.78
CA ILE A 410 -6.85 0.91 18.53
C ILE A 410 -7.82 1.46 17.49
N ASN A 411 -7.31 1.91 16.35
CA ASN A 411 -8.13 2.18 15.18
C ASN A 411 -8.27 0.90 14.35
N TYR A 412 -9.47 0.64 13.83
CA TYR A 412 -9.74 -0.43 12.87
C TYR A 412 -10.76 0.05 11.86
N ALA A 413 -10.37 0.12 10.59
CA ALA A 413 -11.25 0.46 9.48
C ALA A 413 -11.78 -0.81 8.79
N GLY A 414 -13.11 -0.95 8.71
CA GLY A 414 -13.70 -2.07 7.98
C GLY A 414 -15.22 -2.12 8.06
N ASP A 415 -15.80 -3.03 7.29
CA ASP A 415 -17.23 -3.36 7.37
C ASP A 415 -17.50 -4.17 8.66
N ILE A 416 -18.23 -3.55 9.59
CA ILE A 416 -18.54 -4.10 10.91
C ILE A 416 -19.56 -5.25 10.89
N SER A 417 -20.20 -5.49 9.74
CA SER A 417 -21.08 -6.64 9.52
C SER A 417 -20.29 -7.90 9.14
N LEU A 418 -19.04 -7.77 8.72
CA LEU A 418 -18.23 -8.88 8.23
C LEU A 418 -17.48 -9.60 9.34
N TYR A 419 -17.26 -10.90 9.11
CA TYR A 419 -16.54 -11.80 10.00
C TYR A 419 -15.15 -11.30 10.46
N PRO A 420 -14.30 -10.67 9.62
CA PRO A 420 -13.00 -10.16 10.07
C PRO A 420 -13.11 -9.10 11.16
N ALA A 421 -14.05 -8.15 11.05
CA ALA A 421 -14.22 -7.11 12.06
C ALA A 421 -14.59 -7.73 13.43
N ALA A 422 -15.56 -8.65 13.43
CA ALA A 422 -15.95 -9.37 14.65
C ALA A 422 -14.82 -10.25 15.21
N LEU A 423 -14.02 -10.89 14.36
CA LEU A 423 -12.87 -11.67 14.80
C LEU A 423 -11.77 -10.78 15.40
N THR A 424 -11.48 -9.62 14.80
CA THR A 424 -10.51 -8.65 15.32
C THR A 424 -10.94 -8.12 16.68
N VAL A 425 -12.18 -7.63 16.81
CA VAL A 425 -12.72 -7.11 18.08
C VAL A 425 -12.66 -8.17 19.18
N ARG A 426 -13.08 -9.41 18.89
CA ARG A 426 -12.99 -10.52 19.87
C ARG A 426 -11.55 -10.86 20.25
N THR A 427 -10.61 -10.73 19.32
CA THR A 427 -9.19 -10.97 19.61
C THR A 427 -8.64 -9.87 20.53
N ILE A 428 -9.01 -8.61 20.29
CA ILE A 428 -8.67 -7.47 21.16
C ILE A 428 -9.26 -7.69 22.57
N GLN A 429 -10.55 -8.02 22.67
CA GLN A 429 -11.22 -8.26 23.96
C GLN A 429 -10.72 -9.52 24.68
N TYR A 430 -10.14 -10.47 23.96
CA TYR A 430 -9.49 -11.63 24.57
C TYR A 430 -8.19 -11.22 25.30
N VAL A 431 -7.44 -10.26 24.76
CA VAL A 431 -6.19 -9.76 25.36
C VAL A 431 -6.46 -8.70 26.43
N PHE A 432 -7.45 -7.83 26.20
CA PHE A 432 -7.80 -6.75 27.10
C PHE A 432 -9.22 -6.96 27.65
N PRO A 433 -9.37 -7.20 28.97
CA PRO A 433 -10.65 -7.60 29.55
C PRO A 433 -11.66 -6.44 29.67
N THR A 434 -11.26 -5.20 29.47
CA THR A 434 -12.14 -4.03 29.58
C THR A 434 -11.90 -3.09 28.40
N CYS A 435 -12.89 -3.03 27.51
CA CYS A 435 -12.84 -2.24 26.29
C CYS A 435 -14.15 -1.50 26.04
N ARG A 436 -14.08 -0.35 25.36
CA ARG A 436 -15.23 0.38 24.80
C ARG A 436 -14.94 0.74 23.35
N ILE A 437 -15.95 0.62 22.49
CA ILE A 437 -15.81 0.71 21.03
C ILE A 437 -16.61 1.90 20.54
N PHE A 438 -16.01 2.78 19.76
CA PHE A 438 -16.65 3.99 19.27
C PHE A 438 -16.47 4.15 17.76
N ARG A 439 -17.32 4.98 17.16
CA ARG A 439 -17.25 5.36 15.74
C ARG A 439 -17.53 6.84 15.54
N GLU A 440 -17.23 7.33 14.34
CA GLU A 440 -17.38 8.74 13.96
C GLU A 440 -18.83 9.15 13.68
N ALA A 441 -19.58 8.34 12.91
CA ALA A 441 -20.95 8.65 12.48
C ALA A 441 -22.00 7.70 13.09
N SER A 442 -23.24 8.16 13.20
CA SER A 442 -24.36 7.34 13.69
C SER A 442 -24.92 6.43 12.59
N ASP A 443 -25.63 5.34 12.96
CA ASP A 443 -26.19 4.38 11.99
C ASP A 443 -27.09 5.03 10.92
N SER A 444 -27.76 6.16 11.25
CA SER A 444 -28.64 6.85 10.31
C SER A 444 -27.92 7.60 9.19
N ASP A 445 -26.62 7.83 9.34
CA ASP A 445 -25.81 8.64 8.42
C ASP A 445 -24.99 7.79 7.44
N LEU A 446 -25.04 6.46 7.58
CA LEU A 446 -24.19 5.52 6.84
C LEU A 446 -24.95 4.86 5.68
N THR A 447 -24.42 4.99 4.47
CA THR A 447 -24.86 4.23 3.29
C THR A 447 -24.24 2.83 3.22
N THR A 448 -23.20 2.57 4.01
CA THR A 448 -22.44 1.32 4.10
C THR A 448 -22.02 1.05 5.54
N ASP A 449 -21.92 -0.22 5.94
CA ASP A 449 -21.42 -0.63 7.27
C ASP A 449 -19.89 -0.45 7.45
N PHE A 450 -19.18 0.07 6.44
CA PHE A 450 -17.75 0.40 6.52
C PHE A 450 -17.53 1.64 7.39
N THR A 451 -16.76 1.51 8.47
CA THR A 451 -16.46 2.61 9.38
C THR A 451 -15.10 2.45 10.05
N ASN A 452 -14.58 3.54 10.61
CA ASN A 452 -13.45 3.50 11.54
C ASN A 452 -14.00 3.24 12.95
N MET A 453 -13.57 2.14 13.55
CA MET A 453 -13.82 1.83 14.96
C MET A 453 -12.62 2.24 15.80
N VAL A 454 -12.84 3.06 16.82
CA VAL A 454 -11.84 3.37 17.84
C VAL A 454 -12.14 2.57 19.09
N ILE A 455 -11.26 1.65 19.44
CA ILE A 455 -11.40 0.72 20.56
C ILE A 455 -10.43 1.14 21.65
N PHE A 456 -10.95 1.65 22.76
CA PHE A 456 -10.16 1.93 23.96
C PHE A 456 -10.19 0.72 24.87
N CYS A 457 -9.04 0.31 25.38
CA CYS A 457 -8.93 -0.85 26.26
C CYS A 457 -7.92 -0.62 27.39
N LYS A 458 -8.11 -1.35 28.49
CA LYS A 458 -7.14 -1.46 29.59
C LYS A 458 -6.97 -2.91 30.06
N LYS A 459 -5.86 -3.19 30.73
CA LYS A 459 -5.49 -4.55 31.21
C LYS A 459 -6.32 -5.01 32.39
N SER A 460 -6.80 -4.08 33.20
CA SER A 460 -7.52 -4.35 34.44
C SER A 460 -9.02 -4.40 34.21
N SER A 461 -9.67 -5.36 34.87
CA SER A 461 -11.13 -5.45 34.97
C SER A 461 -11.65 -4.93 36.31
N ALA A 462 -10.82 -4.28 37.12
CA ALA A 462 -11.19 -3.84 38.47
C ALA A 462 -12.23 -2.72 38.46
N THR A 463 -12.18 -1.85 37.45
CA THR A 463 -13.10 -0.72 37.28
C THR A 463 -13.53 -0.57 35.82
N PRO A 464 -14.70 0.01 35.53
CA PRO A 464 -15.11 0.31 34.16
C PRO A 464 -14.13 1.24 33.43
N LEU A 465 -14.19 1.27 32.09
CA LEU A 465 -13.45 2.24 31.28
C LEU A 465 -14.24 3.55 31.18
N THR A 466 -13.78 4.55 31.92
CA THR A 466 -14.33 5.90 31.98
C THR A 466 -13.33 6.92 31.48
N PHE A 467 -13.84 8.05 30.99
CA PHE A 467 -13.03 9.17 30.53
C PHE A 467 -13.29 10.35 31.46
N ARG A 468 -12.23 11.04 31.88
CA ARG A 468 -12.36 12.32 32.57
C ARG A 468 -12.90 13.37 31.60
N ASP A 469 -13.58 14.37 32.15
CA ASP A 469 -13.99 15.52 31.34
C ASP A 469 -12.77 16.28 30.78
N PRO A 470 -12.81 16.68 29.51
CA PRO A 470 -11.74 17.48 28.91
C PRO A 470 -11.74 18.92 29.45
N VAL A 471 -10.56 19.43 29.77
CA VAL A 471 -10.30 20.79 30.23
C VAL A 471 -9.80 21.68 29.08
N PRO A 472 -9.81 23.03 29.18
CA PRO A 472 -9.39 23.90 28.06
C PRO A 472 -8.02 23.59 27.45
N ALA A 473 -7.05 23.15 28.27
CA ALA A 473 -5.72 22.76 27.81
C ALA A 473 -5.76 21.53 26.87
N ASP A 474 -6.75 20.65 27.03
CA ASP A 474 -6.93 19.44 26.23
C ASP A 474 -7.24 19.71 24.77
N TYR A 475 -7.79 20.88 24.48
CA TYR A 475 -8.18 21.26 23.12
C TYR A 475 -7.05 21.94 22.36
N MET A 476 -5.99 22.40 23.03
CA MET A 476 -4.86 23.10 22.38
C MET A 476 -5.30 24.27 21.47
N GLY A 477 -6.36 24.99 21.87
CA GLY A 477 -6.94 26.08 21.09
C GLY A 477 -7.75 25.64 19.87
N SER A 478 -7.91 24.33 19.64
CA SER A 478 -8.67 23.77 18.53
C SER A 478 -10.16 23.63 18.84
N LYS A 479 -11.00 24.26 18.01
CA LYS A 479 -12.46 24.05 18.00
C LYS A 479 -12.82 22.67 17.46
N PHE A 480 -12.00 22.11 16.57
CA PHE A 480 -12.21 20.75 16.08
C PHE A 480 -12.09 19.74 17.22
N ARG A 481 -11.06 19.85 18.06
CA ARG A 481 -10.88 19.02 19.26
C ARG A 481 -12.01 19.21 20.27
N GLN A 482 -12.55 20.42 20.44
CA GLN A 482 -13.75 20.64 21.28
C GLN A 482 -14.95 19.82 20.82
N MET A 483 -15.08 19.56 19.51
CA MET A 483 -16.19 18.81 18.96
C MET A 483 -15.94 17.30 18.94
N TYR A 484 -14.70 16.88 18.69
CA TYR A 484 -14.39 15.50 18.28
C TYR A 484 -13.42 14.74 19.20
N LEU A 485 -12.80 15.38 20.19
CA LEU A 485 -11.89 14.70 21.12
C LEU A 485 -12.62 13.63 21.92
N MET A 486 -13.80 13.95 22.46
CA MET A 486 -14.57 12.99 23.24
C MET A 486 -15.32 12.02 22.34
N PRO A 487 -15.13 10.70 22.51
CA PRO A 487 -15.90 9.72 21.78
C PRO A 487 -17.37 9.75 22.24
N LYS A 488 -18.30 9.85 21.28
CA LYS A 488 -19.74 10.05 21.55
C LYS A 488 -20.62 8.88 21.14
N VAL A 489 -20.30 8.23 20.02
CA VAL A 489 -21.12 7.17 19.43
C VAL A 489 -20.50 5.83 19.75
N GLU A 490 -21.03 5.17 20.79
CA GLU A 490 -20.57 3.84 21.22
C GLU A 490 -21.25 2.72 20.42
N ILE A 491 -20.48 1.71 20.05
CA ILE A 491 -20.96 0.46 19.43
C ILE A 491 -21.11 -0.58 20.53
N ASP A 492 -22.27 -1.23 20.60
CA ASP A 492 -22.47 -2.35 21.51
C ASP A 492 -21.56 -3.53 21.12
N ALA A 493 -20.67 -3.90 22.05
CA ALA A 493 -19.75 -5.01 21.91
C ALA A 493 -20.44 -6.36 21.68
N SER A 494 -21.69 -6.52 22.16
CA SER A 494 -22.47 -7.75 21.99
C SER A 494 -22.66 -8.14 20.51
N ARG A 495 -22.63 -7.16 19.61
CA ARG A 495 -22.67 -7.34 18.15
C ARG A 495 -21.58 -8.27 17.64
N PHE A 496 -20.42 -8.31 18.30
CA PHE A 496 -19.25 -9.08 17.85
C PHE A 496 -19.11 -10.43 18.54
N GLU A 497 -19.93 -10.75 19.56
CA GLU A 497 -19.78 -11.97 20.36
C GLU A 497 -20.14 -13.25 19.59
N THR A 498 -21.10 -13.14 18.66
CA THR A 498 -21.63 -14.31 17.95
C THR A 498 -20.53 -15.01 17.14
N ILE A 499 -20.37 -16.32 17.36
CA ILE A 499 -19.45 -17.16 16.58
C ILE A 499 -20.27 -17.99 15.62
N GLU A 500 -20.20 -17.67 14.33
CA GLU A 500 -20.82 -18.49 13.29
C GLU A 500 -20.25 -19.92 13.29
N LYS A 501 -21.00 -20.89 12.78
CA LYS A 501 -20.59 -22.30 12.75
C LYS A 501 -19.30 -22.47 11.94
N GLY A 502 -18.24 -22.93 12.59
CA GLY A 502 -16.90 -23.04 11.99
C GLY A 502 -16.06 -21.77 12.09
N GLY A 503 -16.61 -20.69 12.67
CA GLY A 503 -15.90 -19.48 13.04
C GLY A 503 -14.93 -19.72 14.19
N ARG A 504 -13.93 -18.85 14.28
CA ARG A 504 -12.90 -18.82 15.32
C ARG A 504 -13.22 -17.75 16.34
N ARG A 505 -12.71 -17.94 17.55
CA ARG A 505 -12.83 -16.96 18.64
C ARG A 505 -11.76 -15.87 18.57
N VAL A 506 -10.54 -16.25 18.18
CA VAL A 506 -9.37 -15.36 18.11
C VAL A 506 -8.61 -15.58 16.80
N LEU A 507 -7.97 -14.51 16.32
CA LEU A 507 -7.09 -14.53 15.16
C LEU A 507 -5.66 -14.86 15.60
N HIS A 508 -5.16 -16.04 15.25
CA HIS A 508 -3.73 -16.35 15.40
C HIS A 508 -2.96 -16.01 14.13
N SER A 509 -1.68 -15.67 14.28
CA SER A 509 -0.74 -15.43 13.18
C SER A 509 -0.72 -16.52 12.10
N MET A 510 -0.84 -17.79 12.46
CA MET A 510 -0.88 -18.90 11.49
C MET A 510 -2.16 -18.93 10.64
N ASN A 511 -3.21 -18.20 11.03
CA ASN A 511 -4.54 -18.25 10.43
C ASN A 511 -4.90 -17.01 9.60
N THR A 512 -4.01 -16.02 9.46
CA THR A 512 -4.29 -14.78 8.70
C THR A 512 -4.69 -15.06 7.25
N HIS A 513 -4.08 -16.07 6.63
CA HIS A 513 -4.38 -16.50 5.26
C HIS A 513 -5.85 -16.87 5.00
N LEU A 514 -6.60 -17.25 6.04
CA LEU A 514 -8.02 -17.61 5.91
C LEU A 514 -8.91 -16.37 5.66
N LEU A 515 -8.40 -15.18 5.96
CA LEU A 515 -9.13 -13.92 5.84
C LEU A 515 -8.83 -13.16 4.54
N HIS A 516 -7.89 -13.62 3.72
CA HIS A 516 -7.47 -12.92 2.50
C HIS A 516 -8.66 -12.61 1.56
N LYS A 517 -9.60 -13.56 1.39
CA LYS A 517 -10.79 -13.33 0.57
C LYS A 517 -11.68 -12.19 1.09
N TYR A 518 -11.73 -12.00 2.42
CA TYR A 518 -12.45 -10.88 3.00
C TYR A 518 -11.68 -9.57 2.87
N GLN A 519 -10.34 -9.60 2.97
CA GLN A 519 -9.50 -8.44 2.66
C GLN A 519 -9.67 -8.01 1.20
N ASP A 520 -9.73 -8.93 0.25
CA ASP A 520 -9.99 -8.62 -1.17
C ASP A 520 -11.30 -7.84 -1.33
N ARG A 521 -12.37 -8.29 -0.65
CA ARG A 521 -13.67 -7.61 -0.66
C ARG A 521 -13.58 -6.22 0.01
N SER A 522 -12.99 -6.15 1.19
CA SER A 522 -12.80 -4.90 1.93
C SER A 522 -11.97 -3.88 1.14
N ALA A 523 -10.95 -4.34 0.41
CA ALA A 523 -10.11 -3.50 -0.43
C ALA A 523 -10.87 -2.91 -1.62
N LEU A 524 -11.77 -3.70 -2.23
CA LEU A 524 -12.65 -3.23 -3.31
C LEU A 524 -13.70 -2.24 -2.79
N GLU A 525 -14.27 -2.49 -1.62
CA GLU A 525 -15.18 -1.55 -0.95
C GLU A 525 -14.47 -0.24 -0.59
N HIS A 526 -13.27 -0.30 -0.01
CA HIS A 526 -12.42 0.86 0.26
C HIS A 526 -12.10 1.66 -1.01
N TRP A 527 -11.74 0.98 -2.10
CA TRP A 527 -11.52 1.64 -3.39
C TRP A 527 -12.74 2.46 -3.83
N ASN A 528 -13.94 1.88 -3.73
CA ASN A 528 -15.18 2.61 -4.05
C ASN A 528 -15.40 3.82 -3.13
N ILE A 529 -15.11 3.70 -1.84
CA ILE A 529 -15.23 4.83 -0.89
C ILE A 529 -14.26 5.95 -1.27
N MET A 530 -13.01 5.65 -1.58
CA MET A 530 -12.00 6.65 -1.95
C MET A 530 -12.38 7.46 -3.20
N ARG A 531 -13.09 6.87 -4.16
CA ARG A 531 -13.65 7.57 -5.33
C ARG A 531 -14.74 8.60 -4.98
N HIS A 532 -15.36 8.49 -3.80
CA HIS A 532 -16.29 9.51 -3.28
C HIS A 532 -15.58 10.56 -2.41
N VAL A 533 -14.38 10.26 -1.90
CA VAL A 533 -13.61 11.15 -1.01
C VAL A 533 -12.84 12.20 -1.79
N LEU A 534 -12.15 11.81 -2.87
CA LEU A 534 -11.48 12.73 -3.77
C LEU A 534 -11.97 12.53 -5.20
N PRO A 535 -11.97 13.58 -6.04
CA PRO A 535 -12.36 13.47 -7.44
C PRO A 535 -11.56 12.41 -8.19
N ASP A 536 -12.23 11.76 -9.14
CA ASP A 536 -11.68 10.73 -10.02
C ASP A 536 -10.31 11.10 -10.62
N PHE A 537 -10.18 12.32 -11.14
CA PHE A 537 -8.96 12.78 -11.78
C PHE A 537 -7.75 12.81 -10.84
N VAL A 538 -7.96 12.95 -9.52
CA VAL A 538 -6.86 12.94 -8.54
C VAL A 538 -6.25 11.54 -8.44
N TRP A 539 -7.08 10.50 -8.54
CA TRP A 539 -6.61 9.11 -8.54
C TRP A 539 -6.00 8.71 -9.89
N GLU A 540 -6.62 9.18 -10.97
CA GLU A 540 -6.24 8.85 -12.35
C GLU A 540 -4.97 9.56 -12.81
N ASN A 541 -4.54 10.61 -12.12
CA ASN A 541 -3.34 11.39 -12.43
C ASN A 541 -2.45 11.48 -11.19
N TRP A 542 -1.29 10.80 -11.20
CA TRP A 542 -0.41 10.63 -10.04
C TRP A 542 1.07 10.71 -10.41
#